data_AF-A0A956ZMT3-F1
#
_entry.id   AF-A0A956ZMT3-F1
#
_cell.length_a   1.000
_cell.length_b   1.000
_cell.length_c   1.000
_cell.angle_alpha   90.00
_cell.angle_beta   90.00
_cell.angle_gamma   90.00
#
_symmetry.space_group_name_H-M   'P 1'
#
loop_
_entity.id
_entity.type
_entity.pdbx_description
1 polymer ?
#
loop_
_entity_poly.entity_id
_entity_poly.type
_entity_poly.pdbx_seq_one_letter_code
_entity_poly.pdbx_strand_id
1 'polypeptide(L)'
;MAAFTACSNDNEVAPPGPTVVRPDREGAPRSFAMGFSTMPAEETIPSYINAFATAARYGELVMINRAPPWEEFFPNHQPSEETNSTARLEADLLDQYEGLSLVFAIDPTDPVVQRERVANLPASVTPAEGFGNIDLRNAFVAYAGYVVRNYEPEYLALGVEINMLRSRNPEQYRQFLSLYEEAYDSVKATHPETKVFPTFQL
;
A
#
# COMPACT_ATOMS: atom_id res chain seq x y z
N MET A 1 -33.02 -42.84 28.07
CA MET A 1 -31.58 -42.87 27.74
C MET A 1 -31.40 -41.87 26.61
N ALA A 2 -30.69 -40.79 26.89
CA ALA A 2 -30.52 -39.64 26.01
C ALA A 2 -29.41 -39.91 24.97
N ALA A 3 -29.55 -39.30 23.80
CA ALA A 3 -28.43 -38.89 22.97
C ALA A 3 -28.83 -37.58 22.30
N PHE A 4 -28.47 -36.46 22.93
CA PHE A 4 -28.38 -35.17 22.27
C PHE A 4 -27.08 -35.19 21.44
N THR A 5 -27.20 -35.11 20.13
CA THR A 5 -26.05 -34.89 19.25
C THR A 5 -25.68 -33.42 19.34
N ALA A 6 -24.49 -33.14 19.86
CA ALA A 6 -23.95 -31.80 20.04
C ALA A 6 -23.51 -31.18 18.70
N CYS A 7 -23.73 -29.87 18.57
CA CYS A 7 -23.25 -29.01 17.49
C CYS A 7 -21.71 -28.96 17.45
N SER A 8 -21.12 -29.14 16.27
CA SER A 8 -19.77 -28.64 15.99
C SER A 8 -19.93 -27.24 15.43
N ASN A 9 -19.67 -26.21 16.25
CA ASN A 9 -19.43 -24.86 15.76
C ASN A 9 -17.93 -24.74 15.48
N ASP A 10 -17.48 -25.32 14.38
CA ASP A 10 -16.23 -24.89 13.76
C ASP A 10 -16.58 -23.60 13.00
N ASN A 11 -16.43 -22.45 13.67
CA ASN A 11 -16.43 -21.14 13.01
C ASN A 11 -15.14 -21.01 12.19
N GLU A 12 -14.97 -21.87 11.19
CA GLU A 12 -13.94 -21.67 10.17
C GLU A 12 -14.44 -20.52 9.29
N VAL A 13 -13.92 -19.32 9.55
CA VAL A 13 -14.22 -18.15 8.74
C VAL A 13 -13.75 -18.46 7.33
N ALA A 14 -14.68 -18.40 6.37
CA ALA A 14 -14.35 -18.68 4.97
C ALA A 14 -13.21 -17.73 4.52
N PRO A 15 -12.22 -18.24 3.76
CA PRO A 15 -11.12 -17.41 3.27
C PRO A 15 -11.65 -16.24 2.44
N PRO A 16 -11.00 -15.05 2.49
CA PRO A 16 -11.48 -13.85 1.80
C PRO A 16 -11.45 -13.97 0.27
N GLY A 17 -10.56 -14.80 -0.28
CA GLY A 17 -10.41 -15.00 -1.72
C GLY A 17 -10.57 -16.46 -2.16
N PRO A 18 -10.62 -16.72 -3.48
CA PRO A 18 -10.65 -18.07 -4.01
C PRO A 18 -9.34 -18.81 -3.71
N THR A 19 -9.39 -20.14 -3.63
CA THR A 19 -8.19 -20.98 -3.60
C THR A 19 -7.42 -20.85 -4.92
N VAL A 20 -6.09 -20.68 -4.82
CA VAL A 20 -5.20 -20.54 -5.97
C VAL A 20 -4.20 -21.70 -5.99
N VAL A 21 -4.04 -22.32 -7.16
CA VAL A 21 -2.98 -23.31 -7.41
C VAL A 21 -1.97 -22.68 -8.37
N ARG A 22 -0.73 -22.53 -7.90
CA ARG A 22 0.38 -22.06 -8.74
C ARG A 22 0.73 -23.15 -9.77
N PRO A 23 0.90 -22.80 -11.05
CA PRO A 23 1.40 -23.75 -12.04
C PRO A 23 2.85 -24.12 -11.72
N ASP A 24 3.26 -25.32 -12.15
CA ASP A 24 4.66 -25.73 -12.07
C ASP A 24 5.54 -24.77 -12.88
N ARG A 25 6.69 -24.41 -12.30
CA ARG A 25 7.66 -23.53 -12.97
C ARG A 25 8.39 -24.31 -14.06
N GLU A 26 8.31 -23.83 -15.29
CA GLU A 26 9.08 -24.35 -16.42
C GLU A 26 10.30 -23.46 -16.73
N GLY A 27 11.40 -24.07 -17.19
CA GLY A 27 12.62 -23.37 -17.58
C GLY A 27 13.60 -23.11 -16.44
N ALA A 28 14.67 -22.37 -16.74
CA ALA A 28 15.69 -22.03 -15.75
C ALA A 28 15.15 -21.02 -14.72
N PRO A 29 15.53 -21.13 -13.42
CA PRO A 29 15.19 -20.13 -12.43
C PRO A 29 15.68 -18.73 -12.82
N ARG A 30 14.82 -17.75 -12.59
CA ARG A 30 15.12 -16.32 -12.79
C ARG A 30 15.65 -15.68 -11.52
N SER A 31 16.45 -14.62 -11.68
CA SER A 31 17.07 -13.87 -10.58
C SER A 31 16.24 -12.69 -10.06
N PHE A 32 15.01 -12.53 -10.54
CA PHE A 32 14.12 -11.42 -10.19
C PHE A 32 12.69 -11.93 -9.99
N ALA A 33 11.91 -11.24 -9.14
CA ALA A 33 10.49 -11.52 -8.95
C ALA A 33 9.62 -10.85 -10.02
N MET A 34 8.42 -11.36 -10.27
CA MET A 34 7.40 -10.73 -11.12
C MET A 34 6.14 -10.52 -10.29
N GLY A 35 5.37 -9.51 -10.67
CA GLY A 35 4.12 -9.23 -9.99
C GLY A 35 3.13 -8.49 -10.87
N PHE A 36 1.97 -8.28 -10.28
CA PHE A 36 0.84 -7.59 -10.89
C PHE A 36 0.40 -6.45 -9.96
N SER A 37 -0.15 -5.38 -10.52
CA SER A 37 -0.84 -4.38 -9.71
C SER A 37 -2.19 -4.92 -9.24
N THR A 38 -2.72 -4.33 -8.17
CA THR A 38 -4.08 -4.62 -7.68
C THR A 38 -5.15 -3.88 -8.47
N MET A 39 -4.83 -3.28 -9.62
CA MET A 39 -5.82 -2.58 -10.45
C MET A 39 -6.83 -3.59 -11.00
N PRO A 40 -8.10 -3.53 -10.55
CA PRO A 40 -9.07 -4.54 -10.94
C PRO A 40 -9.62 -4.25 -12.34
N ALA A 41 -10.16 -5.28 -12.99
CA ALA A 41 -10.83 -5.12 -14.29
C ALA A 41 -12.14 -4.31 -14.18
N GLU A 42 -12.76 -4.33 -13.01
CA GLU A 42 -13.97 -3.58 -12.66
C GLU A 42 -13.82 -3.03 -11.23
N GLU A 43 -14.43 -1.88 -10.94
CA GLU A 43 -14.40 -1.25 -9.61
C GLU A 43 -15.36 -1.96 -8.63
N THR A 44 -15.11 -3.24 -8.37
CA THR A 44 -15.89 -4.07 -7.44
C THR A 44 -14.97 -4.88 -6.53
N ILE A 45 -15.45 -5.17 -5.32
CA ILE A 45 -14.69 -5.99 -4.34
C ILE A 45 -14.32 -7.37 -4.91
N PRO A 46 -15.20 -8.13 -5.60
CA PRO A 46 -14.82 -9.41 -6.20
C PRO A 46 -13.73 -9.28 -7.26
N SER A 47 -13.78 -8.25 -8.11
CA SER A 47 -12.73 -8.00 -9.11
C SER A 47 -11.39 -7.60 -8.47
N TYR A 48 -11.43 -6.90 -7.33
CA TYR A 48 -10.25 -6.57 -6.54
C TYR A 48 -9.60 -7.81 -5.91
N ILE A 49 -10.40 -8.66 -5.26
CA ILE A 49 -9.95 -9.97 -4.73
C ILE A 49 -9.34 -10.82 -5.85
N ASN A 50 -9.95 -10.83 -7.03
CA ASN A 50 -9.44 -11.57 -8.17
C ASN A 50 -8.10 -11.04 -8.70
N ALA A 51 -7.79 -9.75 -8.51
CA ALA A 51 -6.48 -9.21 -8.84
C ALA A 51 -5.39 -9.79 -7.92
N PHE A 52 -5.65 -9.91 -6.61
CA PHE A 52 -4.77 -10.62 -5.69
C PHE A 52 -4.63 -12.09 -6.05
N ALA A 53 -5.74 -12.79 -6.35
CA ALA A 53 -5.70 -14.19 -6.76
C ALA A 53 -4.88 -14.38 -8.04
N THR A 54 -4.96 -13.44 -8.99
CA THR A 54 -4.16 -13.45 -10.22
C THR A 54 -2.68 -13.25 -9.91
N ALA A 55 -2.34 -12.30 -9.04
CA ALA A 55 -0.98 -12.07 -8.59
C ALA A 55 -0.41 -13.31 -7.89
N ALA A 56 -1.17 -13.91 -6.96
CA ALA A 56 -0.82 -15.15 -6.29
C ALA A 56 -0.62 -16.32 -7.26
N ARG A 57 -1.41 -16.38 -8.33
CA ARG A 57 -1.33 -17.49 -9.29
C ARG A 57 -0.10 -17.41 -10.18
N TYR A 58 0.26 -16.21 -10.61
CA TYR A 58 1.22 -16.02 -11.71
C TYR A 58 2.47 -15.21 -11.34
N GLY A 59 2.56 -14.67 -10.12
CA GLY A 59 3.69 -13.86 -9.65
C GLY A 59 4.01 -14.08 -8.19
N GLU A 60 5.14 -13.54 -7.74
CA GLU A 60 5.58 -13.55 -6.34
C GLU A 60 5.32 -12.20 -5.68
N LEU A 61 4.98 -11.17 -6.46
CA LEU A 61 4.68 -9.83 -5.96
C LEU A 61 3.25 -9.41 -6.31
N VAL A 62 2.62 -8.70 -5.39
CA VAL A 62 1.43 -7.88 -5.67
C VAL A 62 1.76 -6.43 -5.33
N MET A 63 1.33 -5.50 -6.19
CA MET A 63 1.57 -4.08 -5.99
C MET A 63 0.28 -3.32 -5.70
N ILE A 64 0.23 -2.75 -4.50
CA ILE A 64 -0.73 -1.72 -4.15
C ILE A 64 -0.08 -0.37 -4.43
N ASN A 65 -0.77 0.51 -5.17
CA ASN A 65 -0.36 1.89 -5.37
C ASN A 65 -1.53 2.81 -5.03
N ARG A 66 -1.37 3.70 -4.05
CA ARG A 66 -2.41 4.67 -3.70
C ARG A 66 -1.84 5.98 -3.17
N ALA A 67 -2.58 7.06 -3.42
CA ALA A 67 -2.31 8.34 -2.79
C ALA A 67 -2.61 8.26 -1.27
N PRO A 68 -1.89 9.02 -0.43
CA PRO A 68 -2.20 9.10 0.99
C PRO A 68 -3.64 9.62 1.22
N PRO A 69 -4.42 8.99 2.11
CA PRO A 69 -5.68 9.54 2.58
C PRO A 69 -5.42 10.62 3.62
N TRP A 70 -4.84 11.74 3.19
CA TRP A 70 -4.26 12.78 4.07
C TRP A 70 -5.14 13.11 5.27
N GLU A 71 -6.42 13.39 5.05
CA GLU A 71 -7.34 13.86 6.09
C GLU A 71 -7.54 12.86 7.23
N GLU A 72 -7.41 11.57 6.99
CA GLU A 72 -7.56 10.57 8.04
C GLU A 72 -6.35 10.51 8.97
N PHE A 73 -5.19 11.00 8.50
CA PHE A 73 -3.91 10.94 9.21
C PHE A 73 -3.45 12.30 9.73
N PHE A 74 -4.25 13.35 9.56
CA PHE A 74 -3.98 14.64 10.20
C PHE A 74 -3.93 14.52 11.73
N PRO A 75 -3.22 15.42 12.44
CA PRO A 75 -3.14 15.37 13.89
C PRO A 75 -4.52 15.30 14.56
N ASN A 76 -4.67 14.37 15.51
CA ASN A 76 -5.91 14.05 16.24
C ASN A 76 -7.02 13.38 15.41
N HIS A 77 -6.75 13.03 14.15
CA HIS A 77 -7.65 12.20 13.35
C HIS A 77 -7.29 10.72 13.53
N GLN A 78 -8.16 9.85 13.03
CA GLN A 78 -7.97 8.41 13.04
C GLN A 78 -8.36 7.83 11.68
N PRO A 79 -7.72 6.74 11.24
CA PRO A 79 -8.14 6.01 10.04
C PRO A 79 -9.61 5.63 10.10
N SER A 80 -10.32 5.79 8.99
CA SER A 80 -11.73 5.44 8.89
C SER A 80 -11.95 3.93 8.99
N GLU A 81 -13.19 3.51 9.29
CA GLU A 81 -13.55 2.08 9.26
C GLU A 81 -13.38 1.50 7.84
N GLU A 82 -13.58 2.31 6.80
CA GLU A 82 -13.32 1.92 5.41
C GLU A 82 -11.83 1.63 5.17
N THR A 83 -10.94 2.53 5.61
CA THR A 83 -9.48 2.34 5.53
C THR A 83 -9.02 1.11 6.32
N ASN A 84 -9.55 0.91 7.52
CA ASN A 84 -9.19 -0.24 8.37
C ASN A 84 -9.76 -1.56 7.85
N SER A 85 -11.00 -1.59 7.34
CA SER A 85 -11.60 -2.80 6.77
C SER A 85 -10.92 -3.21 5.45
N THR A 86 -10.53 -2.23 4.62
CA THR A 86 -9.75 -2.48 3.41
C THR A 86 -8.36 -3.05 3.75
N ALA A 87 -7.66 -2.45 4.74
CA ALA A 87 -6.36 -2.95 5.16
C ALA A 87 -6.42 -4.38 5.71
N ARG A 88 -7.45 -4.69 6.52
CA ARG A 88 -7.67 -6.05 7.02
C ARG A 88 -7.95 -7.04 5.89
N LEU A 89 -8.83 -6.70 4.95
CA LEU A 89 -9.09 -7.57 3.78
C LEU A 89 -7.81 -7.84 2.99
N GLU A 90 -7.00 -6.82 2.74
CA GLU A 90 -5.75 -6.94 1.99
C GLU A 90 -4.70 -7.77 2.74
N ALA A 91 -4.57 -7.59 4.06
CA ALA A 91 -3.73 -8.41 4.92
C ALA A 91 -4.19 -9.88 4.92
N ASP A 92 -5.49 -10.14 5.10
CA ASP A 92 -6.05 -11.48 5.09
C ASP A 92 -5.84 -12.19 3.73
N LEU A 93 -5.87 -11.44 2.61
CA LEU A 93 -5.54 -11.97 1.28
C LEU A 93 -4.04 -12.31 1.14
N LEU A 94 -3.15 -11.48 1.70
CA LEU A 94 -1.71 -11.75 1.71
C LEU A 94 -1.39 -12.98 2.55
N ASP A 95 -2.02 -13.12 3.71
CA ASP A 95 -1.91 -14.29 4.59
C ASP A 95 -2.45 -15.57 3.93
N GLN A 96 -3.58 -15.46 3.22
CA GLN A 96 -4.15 -16.58 2.47
C GLN A 96 -3.23 -17.06 1.33
N TYR A 97 -2.53 -16.14 0.66
CA TYR A 97 -1.75 -16.44 -0.53
C TYR A 97 -0.26 -16.62 -0.22
N GLU A 98 0.07 -17.78 0.34
CA GLU A 98 1.46 -18.15 0.65
C GLU A 98 2.44 -17.85 -0.49
N GLY A 99 3.54 -17.18 -0.13
CA GLY A 99 4.61 -16.80 -1.05
C GLY A 99 4.29 -15.60 -1.95
N LEU A 100 3.15 -14.91 -1.75
CA LEU A 100 2.90 -13.60 -2.33
C LEU A 100 3.44 -12.51 -1.40
N SER A 101 4.37 -11.69 -1.88
CA SER A 101 4.95 -10.57 -1.12
C SER A 101 4.41 -9.24 -1.61
N LEU A 102 4.26 -8.28 -0.70
CA LEU A 102 3.68 -6.98 -1.00
C LEU A 102 4.73 -5.95 -1.41
N VAL A 103 4.46 -5.27 -2.51
CA VAL A 103 5.01 -3.95 -2.84
C VAL A 103 3.92 -2.91 -2.55
N PHE A 104 4.12 -2.07 -1.54
CA PHE A 104 3.22 -0.96 -1.27
C PHE A 104 3.86 0.34 -1.76
N ALA A 105 3.17 1.06 -2.63
CA ALA A 105 3.60 2.36 -3.13
C ALA A 105 2.66 3.45 -2.60
N ILE A 106 3.24 4.37 -1.82
CA ILE A 106 2.60 5.60 -1.42
C ILE A 106 2.90 6.63 -2.50
N ASP A 107 1.84 7.13 -3.15
CA ASP A 107 1.94 8.09 -4.25
C ASP A 107 1.46 9.49 -3.84
N PRO A 108 2.32 10.32 -3.23
CA PRO A 108 1.91 11.60 -2.68
C PRO A 108 1.74 12.69 -3.74
N THR A 109 1.93 12.41 -5.03
CA THR A 109 1.90 13.39 -6.13
C THR A 109 0.85 13.05 -7.16
N ASP A 110 0.19 14.05 -7.73
CA ASP A 110 -0.95 13.84 -8.63
C ASP A 110 -0.49 13.40 -10.04
N PRO A 111 -0.78 12.15 -10.48
CA PRO A 111 -0.37 11.68 -11.80
C PRO A 111 -1.12 12.37 -12.95
N VAL A 112 -2.32 12.91 -12.72
CA VAL A 112 -3.15 13.55 -13.76
C VAL A 112 -2.52 14.86 -14.23
N VAL A 113 -1.93 15.62 -13.31
CA VAL A 113 -1.13 16.81 -13.64
C VAL A 113 0.36 16.49 -13.67
N GLN A 114 0.67 15.24 -14.05
CA GLN A 114 2.02 14.76 -14.31
C GLN A 114 3.00 15.06 -13.16
N ARG A 115 2.58 14.87 -11.90
CA ARG A 115 3.40 15.02 -10.69
C ARG A 115 3.82 16.45 -10.34
N GLU A 116 3.11 17.48 -10.80
CA GLU A 116 3.43 18.89 -10.47
C GLU A 116 3.04 19.30 -9.04
N ARG A 117 2.04 18.64 -8.46
CA ARG A 117 1.46 18.96 -7.14
C ARG A 117 1.23 17.71 -6.29
N VAL A 118 0.99 17.93 -5.00
CA VAL A 118 0.54 16.91 -4.06
C VAL A 118 -0.82 16.34 -4.50
N ALA A 119 -0.98 15.02 -4.50
CA ALA A 119 -2.25 14.36 -4.78
C ALA A 119 -3.25 14.58 -3.63
N ASN A 120 -4.54 14.72 -3.94
CA ASN A 120 -5.63 14.77 -2.94
C ASN A 120 -5.42 15.77 -1.79
N LEU A 121 -4.83 16.92 -2.07
CA LEU A 121 -4.44 17.87 -1.03
C LEU A 121 -5.65 18.27 -0.15
N PRO A 122 -5.50 18.23 1.18
CA PRO A 122 -6.47 18.72 2.14
C PRO A 122 -6.97 20.14 1.86
N ALA A 123 -8.25 20.42 2.09
CA ALA A 123 -8.80 21.76 1.87
C ALA A 123 -8.18 22.82 2.81
N SER A 124 -7.63 22.38 3.94
CA SER A 124 -6.93 23.21 4.93
C SER A 124 -5.50 23.57 4.53
N VAL A 125 -4.93 22.92 3.50
CA VAL A 125 -3.55 23.13 3.06
C VAL A 125 -3.55 23.77 1.67
N THR A 126 -2.82 24.86 1.51
CA THR A 126 -2.69 25.50 0.19
C THR A 126 -1.68 24.74 -0.69
N PRO A 127 -1.84 24.75 -2.02
CA PRO A 127 -0.85 24.14 -2.92
C PRO A 127 0.57 24.69 -2.78
N ALA A 128 0.70 25.95 -2.33
CA ALA A 128 2.00 26.58 -2.08
C ALA A 128 2.68 26.03 -0.82
N GLU A 129 1.91 25.72 0.22
CA GLU A 129 2.43 25.07 1.42
C GLU A 129 2.84 23.63 1.09
N GLY A 130 1.92 22.81 0.56
CA GLY A 130 2.18 21.42 0.17
C GLY A 130 3.01 20.66 1.22
N PHE A 131 4.13 20.06 0.81
CA PHE A 131 5.05 19.32 1.69
C PHE A 131 5.77 20.17 2.76
N GLY A 132 5.64 21.50 2.70
CA GLY A 132 6.08 22.43 3.74
C GLY A 132 5.10 22.59 4.90
N ASN A 133 3.85 22.15 4.75
CA ASN A 133 2.87 22.16 5.84
C ASN A 133 3.18 21.05 6.87
N ILE A 134 3.35 21.43 8.15
CA ILE A 134 3.77 20.48 9.20
C ILE A 134 2.74 19.38 9.47
N ASP A 135 1.45 19.68 9.37
CA ASP A 135 0.38 18.70 9.62
C ASP A 135 0.29 17.69 8.48
N LEU A 136 0.48 18.13 7.24
CA LEU A 136 0.58 17.24 6.07
C LEU A 136 1.79 16.30 6.18
N ARG A 137 2.94 16.81 6.65
CA ARG A 137 4.15 16.00 6.89
C ARG A 137 3.90 14.95 7.96
N ASN A 138 3.33 15.36 9.10
CA ASN A 138 2.94 14.45 10.17
C ASN A 138 1.98 13.37 9.66
N ALA A 139 1.01 13.74 8.82
CA ALA A 139 0.09 12.80 8.19
C ALA A 139 0.80 11.80 7.27
N PHE A 140 1.78 12.24 6.48
CA PHE A 140 2.57 11.33 5.64
C PHE A 140 3.33 10.29 6.48
N VAL A 141 4.01 10.74 7.54
CA VAL A 141 4.78 9.86 8.44
C VAL A 141 3.85 8.90 9.19
N ALA A 142 2.70 9.40 9.67
CA ALA A 142 1.69 8.58 10.32
C ALA A 142 1.11 7.52 9.37
N TYR A 143 0.86 7.88 8.11
CA TYR A 143 0.37 6.96 7.10
C TYR A 143 1.42 5.91 6.71
N ALA A 144 2.68 6.29 6.50
CA ALA A 144 3.76 5.33 6.29
C ALA A 144 3.88 4.35 7.46
N GLY A 145 3.81 4.85 8.69
CA GLY A 145 3.76 4.03 9.90
C GLY A 145 2.55 3.10 9.96
N TYR A 146 1.37 3.57 9.52
CA TYR A 146 0.17 2.74 9.42
C TYR A 146 0.33 1.63 8.38
N VAL A 147 0.88 1.94 7.21
CA VAL A 147 1.15 0.95 6.16
C VAL A 147 2.04 -0.15 6.70
N VAL A 148 3.17 0.18 7.33
CA VAL A 148 4.08 -0.87 7.80
C VAL A 148 3.51 -1.72 8.93
N ARG A 149 2.71 -1.14 9.84
CA ARG A 149 2.08 -1.89 10.94
C ARG A 149 0.94 -2.82 10.50
N ASN A 150 0.21 -2.48 9.45
CA ASN A 150 -0.98 -3.23 9.05
C ASN A 150 -0.75 -4.15 7.85
N TYR A 151 0.30 -3.90 7.07
CA TYR A 151 0.58 -4.66 5.84
C TYR A 151 1.94 -5.36 5.85
N GLU A 152 2.87 -4.94 6.73
CA GLU A 152 4.24 -5.46 6.83
C GLU A 152 4.91 -5.67 5.45
N PRO A 153 4.93 -4.66 4.55
CA PRO A 153 5.41 -4.86 3.19
C PRO A 153 6.90 -5.20 3.16
N GLU A 154 7.28 -6.12 2.27
CA GLU A 154 8.69 -6.37 1.97
C GLU A 154 9.32 -5.14 1.28
N TYR A 155 8.54 -4.46 0.43
CA TYR A 155 8.95 -3.31 -0.37
C TYR A 155 7.98 -2.15 -0.15
N LEU A 156 8.49 -1.00 0.32
CA LEU A 156 7.72 0.22 0.51
C LEU A 156 8.30 1.36 -0.34
N ALA A 157 7.54 1.80 -1.35
CA ALA A 157 7.87 3.00 -2.10
C ALA A 157 7.28 4.23 -1.40
N LEU A 158 8.14 5.11 -0.88
CA LEU A 158 7.75 6.41 -0.30
C LEU A 158 7.88 7.49 -1.38
N GLY A 159 7.02 7.45 -2.40
CA GLY A 159 7.07 8.39 -3.52
C GLY A 159 7.24 7.68 -4.86
N VAL A 160 6.30 7.97 -5.76
CA VAL A 160 6.24 7.40 -7.10
C VAL A 160 6.65 8.48 -8.11
N GLU A 161 7.55 8.12 -9.06
CA GLU A 161 8.06 8.98 -10.14
C GLU A 161 8.57 10.34 -9.65
N ILE A 162 9.25 10.36 -8.49
CA ILE A 162 9.48 11.60 -7.74
C ILE A 162 10.41 12.60 -8.46
N ASN A 163 11.21 12.13 -9.41
CA ASN A 163 12.03 13.00 -10.25
C ASN A 163 11.20 13.94 -11.13
N MET A 164 9.94 13.62 -11.42
CA MET A 164 9.04 14.50 -12.16
C MET A 164 8.71 15.75 -11.34
N LEU A 165 8.52 15.61 -10.03
CA LEU A 165 8.30 16.73 -9.11
C LEU A 165 9.51 17.68 -9.10
N ARG A 166 10.74 17.15 -9.13
CA ARG A 166 11.97 17.97 -9.21
C ARG A 166 11.96 18.92 -10.40
N SER A 167 11.50 18.45 -11.56
CA SER A 167 11.51 19.24 -12.79
C SER A 167 10.37 20.26 -12.86
N ARG A 168 9.24 19.95 -12.21
CA ARG A 168 7.99 20.73 -12.33
C ARG A 168 7.78 21.71 -11.18
N ASN A 169 8.16 21.28 -9.98
CA ASN A 169 8.03 22.07 -8.77
C ASN A 169 9.24 21.82 -7.85
N PRO A 170 10.40 22.45 -8.15
CA PRO A 170 11.64 22.22 -7.40
C PRO A 170 11.56 22.59 -5.91
N GLU A 171 10.68 23.54 -5.54
CA GLU A 171 10.45 23.90 -4.13
C GLU A 171 9.78 22.75 -3.38
N GLN A 172 8.64 22.25 -3.90
CA GLN A 172 7.94 21.11 -3.32
C GLN A 172 8.83 19.86 -3.31
N TYR A 173 9.65 19.65 -4.33
CA TYR A 173 10.64 18.56 -4.33
C TYR A 173 11.64 18.65 -3.18
N ARG A 174 12.18 19.84 -2.89
CA ARG A 174 13.11 20.03 -1.75
C ARG A 174 12.42 19.76 -0.41
N GLN A 175 11.18 20.20 -0.25
CA GLN A 175 10.38 19.92 0.95
C GLN A 175 10.07 18.42 1.09
N PHE A 176 9.83 17.75 -0.05
CA PHE A 176 9.63 16.31 -0.08
C PHE A 176 10.88 15.52 0.32
N LEU A 177 12.09 15.96 -0.07
CA LEU A 177 13.32 15.24 0.31
C LEU A 177 13.49 15.12 1.83
N SER A 178 13.28 16.20 2.58
CA SER A 178 13.33 16.12 4.04
C SER A 178 12.17 15.30 4.62
N LEU A 179 10.98 15.35 4.00
CA LEU A 179 9.85 14.52 4.42
C LEU A 179 10.11 13.03 4.19
N TYR A 180 10.77 12.71 3.09
CA TYR A 180 11.18 11.35 2.76
C TYR A 180 12.11 10.80 3.85
N GLU A 181 13.09 11.58 4.31
CA GLU A 181 13.99 11.19 5.40
C GLU A 181 13.22 10.94 6.71
N GLU A 182 12.30 11.83 7.09
CA GLU A 182 11.44 11.66 8.29
C GLU A 182 10.61 10.37 8.22
N ALA A 183 9.98 10.10 7.08
CA ALA A 183 9.17 8.91 6.89
C ALA A 183 10.02 7.64 6.80
N TYR A 184 11.19 7.70 6.17
CA TYR A 184 12.17 6.62 6.11
C TYR A 184 12.61 6.22 7.52
N ASP A 185 13.05 7.18 8.34
CA ASP A 185 13.53 6.93 9.70
C ASP A 185 12.42 6.33 10.58
N SER A 186 11.19 6.85 10.48
CA SER A 186 10.02 6.31 11.18
C SER A 186 9.72 4.86 10.81
N VAL A 187 9.79 4.54 9.51
CA VAL A 187 9.62 3.17 9.01
C VAL A 187 10.74 2.27 9.54
N LYS A 188 12.00 2.65 9.37
CA LYS A 188 13.14 1.80 9.77
C LYS A 188 13.24 1.60 11.28
N ALA A 189 12.76 2.55 12.08
CA ALA A 189 12.70 2.41 13.54
C ALA A 189 11.74 1.31 14.00
N THR A 190 10.70 0.99 13.22
CA THR A 190 9.67 0.00 13.59
C THR A 190 9.76 -1.28 12.77
N HIS A 191 10.11 -1.19 11.50
CA HIS A 191 10.19 -2.30 10.54
C HIS A 191 11.54 -2.24 9.80
N PRO A 192 12.66 -2.59 10.48
CA PRO A 192 14.01 -2.44 9.94
C PRO A 192 14.29 -3.34 8.73
N GLU A 193 13.48 -4.36 8.47
CA GLU A 193 13.63 -5.25 7.31
C GLU A 193 12.91 -4.75 6.05
N THR A 194 11.92 -3.85 6.19
CA THR A 194 11.22 -3.27 5.03
C THR A 194 12.21 -2.52 4.14
N LYS A 195 12.20 -2.84 2.85
CA LYS A 195 13.04 -2.20 1.83
C LYS A 195 12.33 -0.93 1.37
N VAL A 196 12.85 0.21 1.79
CA VAL A 196 12.29 1.53 1.48
C VAL A 196 13.02 2.16 0.30
N PHE A 197 12.29 2.66 -0.69
CA PHE A 197 12.85 3.28 -1.90
C PHE A 197 11.89 4.33 -2.49
N PRO A 198 12.34 5.19 -3.41
CA PRO A 198 11.47 5.94 -4.31
C PRO A 198 11.46 5.33 -5.71
N THR A 199 10.46 5.64 -6.54
CA THR A 199 10.48 5.29 -7.96
C THR A 199 10.80 6.50 -8.85
N PHE A 200 11.30 6.21 -10.06
CA PHE A 200 11.76 7.21 -11.03
C PHE A 200 11.15 6.94 -12.40
N GLN A 201 10.71 8.00 -13.07
CA GLN A 201 10.34 7.98 -14.50
C GLN A 201 11.59 8.28 -15.34
N LEU A 202 11.87 7.45 -16.34
CA LEU A 202 12.97 7.66 -17.29
C LEU A 202 12.56 8.56 -18.47
#